data_AF-A0A7V9J8H0-F1
#
_entry.id   AF-A0A7V9J8H0-F1
#
_cell.length_a   1.000
_cell.length_b   1.000
_cell.length_c   1.000
_cell.angle_alpha   90.00
_cell.angle_beta   90.00
_cell.angle_gamma   90.00
#
_symmetry.space_group_name_H-M   'P 1'
#
loop_
_entity.id
_entity.type
_entity.pdbx_description
1 polymer ?
#
loop_
_entity_poly.entity_id
_entity_poly.type
_entity_poly.pdbx_seq_one_letter_code
_entity_poly.pdbx_strand_id
1 'polypeptide(L)'
;MRRTLIATLVVVLCATVPLAAWASRPGQAPVVQHVHPTAPAQALPKGLAPILAKARLATAKYATSLAAARKAGYTVNVTRMIPDMGWHFLNPKITGFDASKPPILVYTKRGKTWQLVAFAWVFTKKPAKPPLPGATYGSFAAACHYADGTFVAAAAEADCAKTSPESGAAFGFWHPDFVTLHLWAWYPNPDGIYAGKNPLVRPFNAN
;
A
#
# COMPACT_ATOMS: atom_id res chain seq x y z
N MET A 1 5.45 69.74 75.91
CA MET A 1 4.47 69.94 77.01
C MET A 1 3.82 68.60 77.32
N ARG A 2 3.67 68.28 78.62
CA ARG A 2 3.06 67.06 79.19
C ARG A 2 1.65 66.80 78.64
N ARG A 3 1.27 65.53 78.46
CA ARG A 3 0.24 64.86 79.28
C ARG A 3 0.02 63.39 78.92
N THR A 4 -0.07 62.64 80.00
CA THR A 4 -0.27 61.21 80.28
C THR A 4 -1.73 60.78 80.09
N LEU A 5 -2.01 59.50 79.73
CA LEU A 5 -2.83 58.49 80.45
C LEU A 5 -3.64 57.48 79.58
N ILE A 6 -3.50 56.19 79.98
CA ILE A 6 -4.51 55.11 80.14
C ILE A 6 -5.22 54.60 78.87
N ALA A 7 -4.87 53.44 78.31
CA ALA A 7 -5.13 52.04 78.70
C ALA A 7 -6.51 51.51 78.33
N THR A 8 -6.54 50.50 77.44
CA THR A 8 -7.52 49.41 77.50
C THR A 8 -6.89 48.15 76.93
N LEU A 9 -6.80 47.14 77.80
CA LEU A 9 -6.37 45.77 77.55
C LEU A 9 -7.55 45.03 76.91
N VAL A 10 -7.35 44.43 75.73
CA VAL A 10 -8.25 43.38 75.24
C VAL A 10 -7.38 42.19 74.85
N VAL A 11 -7.44 41.15 75.68
CA VAL A 11 -6.89 39.83 75.41
C VAL A 11 -7.83 39.14 74.41
N VAL A 12 -7.34 38.82 73.22
CA VAL A 12 -8.01 37.87 72.32
C VAL A 12 -7.04 36.74 72.03
N LEU A 13 -7.50 35.53 72.38
CA LEU A 13 -6.83 34.25 72.23
C LEU A 13 -6.37 33.98 70.79
N CYS A 14 -5.16 33.46 70.67
CA CYS A 14 -4.59 32.85 69.47
C CYS A 14 -5.44 31.66 68.99
N ALA A 15 -5.93 31.73 67.75
CA ALA A 15 -6.27 30.56 66.95
C ALA A 15 -5.35 30.55 65.72
N THR A 16 -4.32 29.71 65.75
CA THR A 16 -3.42 29.48 64.62
C THR A 16 -4.14 28.61 63.60
N VAL A 17 -4.54 29.19 62.47
CA VAL A 17 -5.00 28.46 61.29
C VAL A 17 -3.78 28.11 60.44
N PRO A 18 -3.53 26.83 60.10
CA PRO A 18 -2.43 26.46 59.23
C PRO A 18 -2.72 26.90 57.78
N LEU A 19 -1.79 27.65 57.19
CA LEU A 19 -1.69 27.89 55.76
C LEU A 19 -1.43 26.56 55.03
N ALA A 20 -2.50 25.90 54.58
CA ALA A 20 -2.38 24.83 53.61
C ALA A 20 -2.00 25.45 52.26
N ALA A 21 -0.73 25.33 51.88
CA ALA A 21 -0.25 25.67 50.55
C ALA A 21 -0.97 24.79 49.51
N TRP A 22 -1.87 25.38 48.73
CA TRP A 22 -2.36 24.76 47.50
C TRP A 22 -1.22 24.75 46.48
N ALA A 23 -0.55 23.61 46.37
CA ALA A 23 0.28 23.30 45.21
C ALA A 23 -0.64 23.17 44.00
N SER A 24 -0.60 24.17 43.11
CA SER A 24 -1.24 24.13 41.79
C SER A 24 -0.71 22.92 41.03
N ARG A 25 -1.56 21.90 40.81
CA ARG A 25 -1.26 20.82 39.87
C ARG A 25 -1.03 21.45 38.49
N PRO A 26 0.05 21.11 37.75
CA PRO A 26 0.16 21.53 36.36
C PRO A 26 -1.01 20.92 35.59
N GLY A 27 -1.84 21.78 34.99
CA GLY A 27 -2.94 21.36 34.15
C GLY A 27 -2.41 20.55 32.99
N GLN A 28 -2.84 19.29 32.88
CA GLN A 28 -2.69 18.52 31.65
C GLN A 28 -3.41 19.28 30.53
N ALA A 29 -2.65 19.70 29.53
CA ALA A 29 -3.21 20.23 28.30
C ALA A 29 -4.19 19.19 27.71
N PRO A 30 -5.31 19.62 27.11
CA PRO A 30 -6.24 18.70 26.48
C PRO A 30 -5.50 17.92 25.40
N VAL A 31 -5.45 16.59 25.56
CA VAL A 31 -4.96 15.70 24.52
C VAL A 31 -5.97 15.81 23.38
N VAL A 32 -5.59 16.50 22.31
CA VAL A 32 -6.33 16.46 21.04
C VAL A 32 -6.25 15.01 20.56
N GLN A 33 -7.30 14.23 20.82
CA GLN A 33 -7.43 12.92 20.23
C GLN A 33 -7.65 13.12 18.73
N HIS A 34 -6.61 12.83 17.95
CA HIS A 34 -6.75 12.67 16.52
C HIS A 34 -7.58 11.40 16.25
N VAL A 35 -8.89 11.58 16.13
CA VAL A 35 -9.82 10.52 15.76
C VAL A 35 -9.87 10.45 14.24
N HIS A 36 -9.22 9.44 13.66
CA HIS A 36 -9.46 9.09 12.27
C HIS A 36 -10.74 8.26 12.18
N PRO A 37 -11.72 8.62 11.33
CA PRO A 37 -12.79 7.68 10.99
C PRO A 37 -12.11 6.45 10.37
N THR A 38 -12.15 5.35 11.09
CA THR A 38 -11.64 4.09 10.59
C THR A 38 -12.70 3.60 9.60
N ALA A 39 -12.46 3.77 8.30
CA ALA A 39 -13.18 2.95 7.32
C ALA A 39 -13.03 1.49 7.79
N PRO A 40 -14.11 0.70 7.89
CA PRO A 40 -14.00 -0.65 8.42
C PRO A 40 -12.98 -1.38 7.55
N ALA A 41 -11.79 -1.64 8.12
CA ALA A 41 -10.78 -2.42 7.45
C ALA A 41 -11.42 -3.78 7.19
N GLN A 42 -11.62 -4.10 5.91
CA GLN A 42 -12.13 -5.42 5.54
C GLN A 42 -11.22 -6.46 6.18
N ALA A 43 -11.78 -7.29 7.04
CA ALA A 43 -11.02 -8.32 7.72
C ALA A 43 -10.34 -9.21 6.67
N LEU A 44 -9.03 -9.46 6.84
CA LEU A 44 -8.32 -10.37 5.96
C LEU A 44 -9.03 -11.74 5.96
N PRO A 45 -9.20 -12.38 4.78
CA PRO A 45 -9.73 -13.73 4.72
C PRO A 45 -8.95 -14.69 5.63
N LYS A 46 -9.69 -15.55 6.34
CA LYS A 46 -9.10 -16.56 7.24
C LYS A 46 -8.08 -17.41 6.48
N GLY A 47 -6.89 -17.58 7.06
CA GLY A 47 -5.80 -18.37 6.46
C GLY A 47 -4.92 -17.63 5.46
N LEU A 48 -5.24 -16.39 5.06
CA LEU A 48 -4.41 -15.62 4.13
C LEU A 48 -3.11 -15.10 4.77
N ALA A 49 -3.16 -14.73 6.05
CA ALA A 49 -2.03 -14.13 6.77
C ALA A 49 -0.70 -14.94 6.68
N PRO A 50 -0.65 -16.26 6.94
CA PRO A 50 0.60 -17.02 6.82
C PRO A 50 1.11 -17.10 5.37
N ILE A 51 0.22 -17.17 4.38
CA ILE A 51 0.59 -17.18 2.96
C ILE A 51 1.22 -15.84 2.58
N LEU A 52 0.60 -14.73 3.01
CA LEU A 52 1.10 -13.38 2.77
C LEU A 52 2.46 -13.15 3.45
N ALA A 53 2.65 -13.63 4.68
CA ALA A 53 3.93 -13.55 5.38
C ALA A 53 5.03 -14.27 4.60
N LYS A 54 4.78 -15.50 4.13
CA LYS A 54 5.73 -16.26 3.30
C LYS A 54 6.06 -15.53 1.99
N ALA A 55 5.05 -14.98 1.33
CA ALA A 55 5.21 -14.22 0.09
C ALA A 55 6.08 -12.96 0.30
N ARG A 56 5.83 -12.21 1.38
CA ARG A 56 6.64 -11.05 1.77
C ARG A 56 8.08 -11.45 2.07
N LEU A 57 8.31 -12.51 2.85
CA LEU A 57 9.67 -12.98 3.14
C LEU A 57 10.44 -13.35 1.85
N ALA A 58 9.81 -14.09 0.94
CA ALA A 58 10.43 -14.51 -0.32
C ALA A 58 10.77 -13.34 -1.26
N THR A 59 9.99 -12.27 -1.19
CA THR A 59 10.12 -11.09 -2.08
C THR A 59 10.75 -9.88 -1.41
N ALA A 60 11.17 -9.98 -0.14
CA ALA A 60 11.70 -8.86 0.64
C ALA A 60 12.91 -8.19 -0.03
N LYS A 61 13.78 -8.97 -0.66
CA LYS A 61 14.95 -8.47 -1.43
C LYS A 61 14.58 -7.59 -2.63
N TYR A 62 13.32 -7.60 -3.06
CA TYR A 62 12.79 -6.80 -4.15
C TYR A 62 12.03 -5.57 -3.67
N ALA A 63 11.69 -5.49 -2.39
CA ALA A 63 10.70 -4.55 -1.85
C ALA A 63 11.00 -3.09 -2.18
N THR A 64 12.27 -2.71 -2.19
CA THR A 64 12.74 -1.35 -2.50
C THR A 64 13.74 -1.31 -3.65
N SER A 65 13.87 -2.41 -4.40
CA SER A 65 14.89 -2.55 -5.45
C SER A 65 14.34 -3.25 -6.68
N LEU A 66 13.86 -2.44 -7.64
CA LEU A 66 13.53 -2.94 -8.97
C LEU A 66 14.75 -3.54 -9.67
N ALA A 67 15.95 -3.02 -9.40
CA ALA A 67 17.19 -3.58 -9.95
C ALA A 67 17.41 -5.03 -9.50
N ALA A 68 17.16 -5.34 -8.21
CA ALA A 68 17.23 -6.71 -7.71
C ALA A 68 16.18 -7.61 -8.35
N ALA A 69 14.96 -7.12 -8.57
CA ALA A 69 13.91 -7.85 -9.28
C ALA A 69 14.32 -8.15 -10.74
N ARG A 70 14.83 -7.15 -11.46
CA ARG A 70 15.32 -7.33 -12.84
C ARG A 70 16.45 -8.36 -12.92
N LYS A 71 17.42 -8.31 -12.00
CA LYS A 71 18.49 -9.33 -11.91
C LYS A 71 17.93 -10.74 -11.66
N ALA A 72 16.79 -10.84 -11.00
CA ALA A 72 16.09 -12.11 -10.77
C ALA A 72 15.15 -12.54 -11.91
N GLY A 73 15.10 -11.80 -13.02
CA GLY A 73 14.35 -12.16 -14.22
C GLY A 73 13.03 -11.42 -14.43
N TYR A 74 12.66 -10.48 -13.56
CA TYR A 74 11.49 -9.60 -13.76
C TYR A 74 11.82 -8.47 -14.74
N THR A 75 12.07 -8.81 -16.00
CA THR A 75 12.63 -7.89 -17.00
C THR A 75 11.62 -7.36 -18.01
N VAL A 76 10.46 -8.02 -18.16
CA VAL A 76 9.44 -7.61 -19.13
C VAL A 76 8.56 -6.55 -18.49
N ASN A 77 8.59 -5.33 -19.03
CA ASN A 77 7.64 -4.30 -18.63
C ASN A 77 6.32 -4.55 -19.36
N VAL A 78 5.32 -5.06 -18.65
CA VAL A 78 4.03 -5.42 -19.24
C VAL A 78 3.14 -4.19 -19.38
N THR A 79 3.30 -3.22 -18.48
CA THR A 79 2.51 -2.00 -18.49
C THR A 79 3.41 -0.78 -18.31
N ARG A 80 3.06 0.34 -18.92
CA ARG A 80 3.41 1.65 -18.40
C ARG A 80 2.78 1.84 -17.01
N MET A 81 3.01 3.00 -16.39
CA MET A 81 2.28 3.37 -15.17
C MET A 81 0.77 3.32 -15.45
N ILE A 82 0.06 2.45 -14.75
CA ILE A 82 -1.40 2.45 -14.76
C ILE A 82 -1.90 3.17 -13.50
N PRO A 83 -2.72 4.24 -13.64
CA PRO A 83 -3.25 4.97 -12.51
C PRO A 83 -3.91 4.04 -11.49
N ASP A 84 -3.54 4.24 -10.23
CA ASP A 84 -3.99 3.49 -9.05
C ASP A 84 -3.66 1.99 -9.07
N MET A 85 -2.78 1.51 -9.96
CA MET A 85 -2.35 0.11 -10.03
C MET A 85 -0.83 -0.06 -10.02
N GLY A 86 -0.11 0.78 -10.78
CA GLY A 86 1.36 0.81 -10.82
C GLY A 86 1.97 0.20 -12.08
N TRP A 87 3.25 -0.17 -11.99
CA TRP A 87 4.08 -0.72 -13.07
C TRP A 87 4.25 -2.23 -12.91
N HIS A 88 3.93 -3.00 -13.95
CA HIS A 88 3.96 -4.46 -13.91
C HIS A 88 5.21 -5.00 -14.56
N PHE A 89 6.02 -5.73 -13.79
CA PHE A 89 7.23 -6.40 -14.28
C PHE A 89 7.05 -7.90 -14.21
N LEU A 90 7.08 -8.55 -15.38
CA LEU A 90 6.90 -9.99 -15.55
C LEU A 90 8.24 -10.72 -15.60
N ASN A 91 8.30 -11.86 -14.93
CA ASN A 91 9.27 -12.91 -15.18
C ASN A 91 8.59 -14.07 -15.94
N PRO A 92 8.82 -14.22 -17.26
CA PRO A 92 8.11 -15.20 -18.07
C PRO A 92 8.53 -16.65 -17.77
N LYS A 93 9.61 -16.86 -17.01
CA LYS A 93 10.07 -18.19 -16.61
C LYS A 93 9.29 -18.76 -15.43
N ILE A 94 8.50 -17.91 -14.75
CA ILE A 94 7.65 -18.32 -13.64
C ILE A 94 6.28 -18.66 -14.21
N THR A 95 5.89 -19.92 -14.09
CA THR A 95 4.59 -20.42 -14.55
C THR A 95 3.79 -21.00 -13.39
N GLY A 96 2.47 -21.01 -13.53
CA GLY A 96 1.57 -21.52 -12.50
C GLY A 96 1.47 -20.61 -11.27
N PHE A 97 0.85 -21.14 -10.23
CA PHE A 97 0.63 -20.41 -8.98
C PHE A 97 1.60 -20.86 -7.90
N ASP A 98 2.39 -19.91 -7.39
CA ASP A 98 3.16 -20.01 -6.16
C ASP A 98 3.17 -18.62 -5.51
N ALA A 99 2.62 -18.53 -4.29
CA ALA A 99 2.55 -17.26 -3.54
C ALA A 99 3.94 -16.67 -3.24
N SER A 100 4.98 -17.52 -3.15
CA SER A 100 6.36 -17.10 -2.90
C SER A 100 7.13 -16.74 -4.17
N LYS A 101 6.55 -17.03 -5.34
CA LYS A 101 7.14 -16.74 -6.66
C LYS A 101 6.04 -16.17 -7.58
N PRO A 102 5.53 -14.96 -7.29
CA PRO A 102 4.59 -14.32 -8.19
C PRO A 102 5.25 -14.07 -9.56
N PRO A 103 4.61 -14.37 -10.69
CA PRO A 103 5.21 -14.11 -12.00
C PRO A 103 5.28 -12.61 -12.32
N ILE A 104 4.38 -11.81 -11.73
CA ILE A 104 4.34 -10.36 -11.93
C ILE A 104 4.52 -9.64 -10.59
N LEU A 105 5.50 -8.75 -10.54
CA LEU A 105 5.71 -7.81 -9.46
C LEU A 105 5.18 -6.43 -9.88
N VAL A 106 4.43 -5.78 -8.98
CA VAL A 106 3.83 -4.47 -9.24
C VAL A 106 4.50 -3.42 -8.37
N TYR A 107 5.02 -2.39 -9.01
CA TYR A 107 5.74 -1.31 -8.35
C TYR A 107 5.06 0.05 -8.51
N THR A 108 5.27 0.91 -7.54
CA THR A 108 5.08 2.36 -7.65
C THR A 108 6.43 3.06 -7.52
N LYS A 109 6.50 4.36 -7.83
CA LYS A 109 7.75 5.11 -7.67
C LYS A 109 7.54 6.56 -7.25
N ARG A 110 8.50 7.10 -6.51
CA ARG A 110 8.62 8.54 -6.27
C ARG A 110 9.99 8.99 -6.75
N GLY A 111 10.02 9.79 -7.81
CA GLY A 111 11.27 10.10 -8.53
C GLY A 111 11.95 8.81 -9.02
N LYS A 112 13.15 8.54 -8.48
CA LYS A 112 13.97 7.34 -8.80
C LYS A 112 13.74 6.16 -7.85
N THR A 113 13.00 6.37 -6.76
CA THR A 113 12.80 5.35 -5.73
C THR A 113 11.62 4.47 -6.09
N TRP A 114 11.86 3.16 -6.18
CA TRP A 114 10.86 2.16 -6.49
C TRP A 114 10.40 1.43 -5.24
N GLN A 115 9.10 1.15 -5.14
CA GLN A 115 8.53 0.37 -4.06
C GLN A 115 7.62 -0.72 -4.62
N LEU A 116 7.88 -1.97 -4.24
CA LEU A 116 7.00 -3.09 -4.50
C LEU A 116 5.72 -2.90 -3.69
N VAL A 117 4.56 -3.01 -4.32
CA VAL A 117 3.26 -2.77 -3.67
C VAL A 117 2.32 -3.96 -3.77
N ALA A 118 2.38 -4.70 -4.87
CA ALA A 118 1.46 -5.81 -5.14
C ALA A 118 2.10 -6.92 -5.99
N PHE A 119 1.37 -8.02 -6.08
CA PHE A 119 1.66 -9.17 -6.94
C PHE A 119 0.49 -9.41 -7.88
N ALA A 120 0.78 -9.98 -9.05
CA ALA A 120 -0.25 -10.46 -9.95
C ALA A 120 0.06 -11.85 -10.53
N TRP A 121 -1.00 -12.61 -10.76
CA TRP A 121 -1.01 -13.85 -11.52
C TRP A 121 -2.03 -13.73 -12.66
N VAL A 122 -1.75 -14.40 -13.76
CA VAL A 122 -2.65 -14.52 -14.90
C VAL A 122 -3.00 -15.99 -15.14
N PHE A 123 -4.23 -16.25 -15.55
CA PHE A 123 -4.73 -17.58 -15.86
C PHE A 123 -5.51 -17.51 -17.17
N THR A 124 -5.42 -18.55 -18.01
CA THR A 124 -6.23 -18.66 -19.24
C THR A 124 -7.71 -18.89 -18.95
N LYS A 125 -8.03 -19.40 -17.75
CA LYS A 125 -9.39 -19.54 -17.24
C LYS A 125 -9.39 -19.38 -15.74
N LYS A 126 -10.52 -18.95 -15.18
CA LYS A 126 -10.68 -18.84 -13.72
C LYS A 126 -10.42 -20.22 -13.07
N PRO A 127 -9.52 -20.31 -12.08
CA PRO A 127 -9.30 -21.57 -11.36
C PRO A 127 -10.58 -22.06 -10.69
N ALA A 128 -10.88 -23.35 -10.83
CA ALA A 128 -12.06 -23.96 -10.20
C ALA A 128 -11.98 -23.91 -8.66
N LYS A 129 -10.76 -24.02 -8.12
CA LYS A 129 -10.46 -23.82 -6.70
C LYS A 129 -9.60 -22.56 -6.56
N PRO A 130 -10.04 -21.55 -5.79
CA PRO A 130 -9.24 -20.36 -5.56
C PRO A 130 -7.89 -20.71 -4.93
N PRO A 131 -6.76 -20.23 -5.47
CA PRO A 131 -5.44 -20.54 -4.94
C PRO A 131 -5.11 -19.73 -3.68
N LEU A 132 -5.89 -18.68 -3.40
CA LEU A 132 -5.82 -17.90 -2.16
C LEU A 132 -7.21 -17.80 -1.50
N PRO A 133 -7.29 -17.81 -0.16
CA PRO A 133 -8.55 -17.61 0.56
C PRO A 133 -9.21 -16.27 0.21
N GLY A 134 -10.47 -16.29 -0.21
CA GLY A 134 -11.22 -15.08 -0.54
C GLY A 134 -10.78 -14.38 -1.83
N ALA A 135 -10.00 -15.05 -2.69
CA ALA A 135 -9.53 -14.46 -3.95
C ALA A 135 -10.68 -13.97 -4.82
N THR A 136 -10.62 -12.70 -5.19
CA THR A 136 -11.41 -12.12 -6.29
C THR A 136 -10.54 -12.02 -7.54
N TYR A 137 -11.19 -11.95 -8.69
CA TYR A 137 -10.50 -11.99 -9.99
C TYR A 137 -10.91 -10.80 -10.84
N GLY A 138 -9.96 -10.31 -11.62
CA GLY A 138 -10.21 -9.40 -12.73
C GLY A 138 -10.09 -10.13 -14.07
N SER A 139 -10.17 -9.34 -15.15
CA SER A 139 -9.95 -9.79 -16.51
C SER A 139 -8.99 -8.83 -17.22
N PHE A 140 -8.20 -9.36 -18.15
CA PHE A 140 -7.37 -8.59 -19.06
C PHE A 140 -7.62 -9.13 -20.47
N ALA A 141 -8.16 -8.28 -21.34
CA ALA A 141 -8.50 -8.66 -22.71
C ALA A 141 -7.25 -8.97 -23.55
N ALA A 142 -7.39 -9.76 -24.59
CA ALA A 142 -6.31 -10.06 -25.53
C ALA A 142 -5.64 -8.77 -26.01
N ALA A 143 -4.30 -8.74 -25.96
CA ALA A 143 -3.54 -7.53 -26.19
C ALA A 143 -2.15 -7.77 -26.75
N CYS A 144 -1.70 -6.82 -27.57
CA CYS A 144 -0.33 -6.67 -28.00
C CYS A 144 0.42 -5.85 -26.97
N HIS A 145 1.58 -6.33 -26.53
CA HIS A 145 2.50 -5.63 -25.64
C HIS A 145 3.76 -5.23 -26.40
N TYR A 146 4.27 -4.04 -26.09
CA TYR A 146 5.47 -3.47 -26.71
C TYR A 146 6.59 -3.32 -25.69
N ALA A 147 7.82 -3.15 -26.19
CA ALA A 147 9.04 -3.15 -25.38
C ALA A 147 9.08 -2.10 -24.26
N ASP A 148 8.29 -1.02 -24.36
CA ASP A 148 8.19 0.04 -23.35
C ASP A 148 7.04 -0.16 -22.35
N GLY A 149 6.27 -1.24 -22.48
CA GLY A 149 5.08 -1.53 -21.68
C GLY A 149 3.81 -0.84 -22.15
N THR A 150 3.80 -0.19 -23.32
CA THR A 150 2.52 0.09 -23.99
C THR A 150 1.82 -1.21 -24.33
N PHE A 151 0.50 -1.19 -24.30
CA PHE A 151 -0.31 -2.31 -24.75
C PHE A 151 -1.54 -1.81 -25.51
N VAL A 152 -1.98 -2.59 -26.49
CA VAL A 152 -3.15 -2.29 -27.31
C VAL A 152 -4.00 -3.54 -27.37
N ALA A 153 -5.30 -3.41 -27.10
CA ALA A 153 -6.23 -4.53 -27.21
C ALA A 153 -6.29 -5.03 -28.65
N ALA A 154 -6.18 -6.34 -28.84
CA ALA A 154 -6.16 -7.00 -30.14
C ALA A 154 -6.64 -8.44 -30.03
N ALA A 155 -7.60 -8.84 -30.86
CA ALA A 155 -8.22 -10.15 -30.80
C ALA A 155 -7.25 -11.29 -31.24
N ALA A 156 -6.30 -10.99 -32.13
CA ALA A 156 -5.27 -11.93 -32.55
C ALA A 156 -3.89 -11.25 -32.67
N GLU A 157 -2.83 -12.04 -32.58
CA GLU A 157 -1.45 -11.53 -32.77
C GLU A 157 -1.23 -10.94 -34.16
N ALA A 158 -1.93 -11.44 -35.19
CA ALA A 158 -1.86 -10.92 -36.54
C ALA A 158 -2.33 -9.45 -36.66
N ASP A 159 -3.13 -8.98 -35.70
CA ASP A 159 -3.61 -7.60 -35.63
C ASP A 159 -2.59 -6.66 -34.95
N CYS A 160 -1.50 -7.19 -34.41
CA CYS A 160 -0.47 -6.40 -33.74
C CYS A 160 0.40 -5.63 -34.72
N ALA A 161 0.41 -4.29 -34.56
CA ALA A 161 1.39 -3.46 -35.25
C ALA A 161 2.81 -3.82 -34.81
N LYS A 162 3.79 -3.73 -35.74
CA LYS A 162 5.22 -4.01 -35.46
C LYS A 162 5.83 -3.04 -34.45
N THR A 163 5.23 -1.86 -34.31
CA THR A 163 5.63 -0.83 -33.35
C THR A 163 4.40 -0.26 -32.66
N SER A 164 4.58 0.24 -31.44
CA SER A 164 3.53 0.85 -30.64
C SER A 164 3.01 2.09 -31.34
N PRO A 165 1.68 2.24 -31.54
CA PRO A 165 1.11 3.45 -32.12
C PRO A 165 1.29 4.68 -31.22
N GLU A 166 1.49 4.48 -29.90
CA GLU A 166 1.66 5.56 -28.93
C GLU A 166 3.12 6.04 -28.82
N SER A 167 4.09 5.18 -29.11
CA SER A 167 5.49 5.45 -28.73
C SER A 167 6.54 5.03 -29.75
N GLY A 168 6.16 4.28 -30.77
CA GLY A 168 7.09 3.67 -31.72
C GLY A 168 7.92 2.51 -31.15
N ALA A 169 7.71 2.11 -29.89
CA ALA A 169 8.44 0.98 -29.30
C ALA A 169 8.17 -0.33 -30.05
N ALA A 170 9.18 -1.18 -30.20
CA ALA A 170 9.05 -2.45 -30.92
C ALA A 170 8.01 -3.39 -30.26
N PHE A 171 7.31 -4.17 -31.09
CA PHE A 171 6.45 -5.25 -30.63
C PHE A 171 7.24 -6.22 -29.73
N GLY A 172 6.61 -6.62 -28.63
CA GLY A 172 7.17 -7.57 -27.68
C GLY A 172 6.50 -8.93 -27.79
N PHE A 173 5.21 -9.00 -27.46
CA PHE A 173 4.43 -10.23 -27.49
C PHE A 173 2.94 -9.93 -27.52
N TRP A 174 2.15 -10.91 -27.96
CA TRP A 174 0.70 -10.91 -27.82
C TRP A 174 0.27 -11.97 -26.82
N HIS A 175 -0.91 -11.77 -26.21
CA HIS A 175 -1.53 -12.80 -25.40
C HIS A 175 -3.07 -12.81 -25.59
N PRO A 176 -3.74 -13.96 -25.39
CA PRO A 176 -5.20 -14.05 -25.42
C PRO A 176 -5.82 -13.49 -24.13
N ASP A 177 -7.15 -13.50 -24.03
CA ASP A 177 -7.84 -13.11 -22.80
C ASP A 177 -7.30 -13.85 -21.56
N PHE A 178 -7.11 -13.11 -20.48
CA PHE A 178 -6.69 -13.65 -19.19
C PHE A 178 -7.66 -13.29 -18.06
N VAL A 179 -7.77 -14.21 -17.12
CA VAL A 179 -8.27 -13.95 -15.77
C VAL A 179 -7.09 -13.55 -14.90
N THR A 180 -7.22 -12.44 -14.18
CA THR A 180 -6.14 -11.91 -13.34
C THR A 180 -6.47 -12.09 -11.85
N LEU A 181 -5.45 -12.37 -11.06
CA LEU A 181 -5.50 -12.32 -9.60
C LEU A 181 -4.49 -11.29 -9.13
N HIS A 182 -4.98 -10.17 -8.61
CA HIS A 182 -4.15 -9.09 -8.07
C HIS A 182 -4.17 -9.14 -6.53
N LEU A 183 -3.01 -8.95 -5.89
CA LEU A 183 -2.88 -9.00 -4.43
C LEU A 183 -1.99 -7.86 -3.93
N TRP A 184 -2.58 -6.94 -3.16
CA TRP A 184 -1.87 -5.86 -2.46
C TRP A 184 -1.07 -6.40 -1.28
N ALA A 185 0.12 -6.93 -1.59
CA ALA A 185 0.92 -7.64 -0.61
C ALA A 185 1.84 -6.72 0.20
N TRP A 186 2.29 -5.59 -0.33
CA TRP A 186 3.29 -4.74 0.33
C TRP A 186 2.78 -3.34 0.69
N TYR A 187 1.56 -3.01 0.27
CA TYR A 187 0.91 -1.74 0.56
C TYR A 187 -0.55 -1.97 0.94
N PRO A 188 -1.10 -1.27 1.95
CA PRO A 188 -2.50 -1.44 2.33
C PRO A 188 -3.42 -0.94 1.21
N ASN A 189 -4.61 -1.52 1.10
CA ASN A 189 -5.66 -1.07 0.19
C ASN A 189 -6.99 -0.94 0.94
N PRO A 190 -7.59 0.25 1.01
CA PRO A 190 -8.87 0.46 1.69
C PRO A 190 -10.03 -0.29 1.02
N ASP A 191 -9.93 -0.56 -0.29
CA ASP A 191 -10.96 -1.25 -1.06
C ASP A 191 -10.84 -2.79 -0.96
N GLY A 192 -9.82 -3.27 -0.25
CA GLY A 192 -9.57 -4.69 -0.02
C GLY A 192 -8.29 -5.20 -0.67
N ILE A 193 -7.72 -6.27 -0.10
CA ILE A 193 -6.41 -6.80 -0.51
C ILE A 193 -6.38 -7.33 -1.96
N TYR A 194 -7.53 -7.71 -2.51
CA TYR A 194 -7.66 -8.21 -3.89
C TYR A 194 -8.21 -7.19 -4.89
N ALA A 195 -8.48 -5.95 -4.47
CA ALA A 195 -8.99 -4.93 -5.37
C ALA A 195 -7.99 -4.65 -6.50
N GLY A 196 -8.47 -4.44 -7.72
CA GLY A 196 -7.60 -4.19 -8.89
C GLY A 196 -6.91 -2.83 -8.86
N LYS A 197 -7.48 -1.87 -8.14
CA LYS A 197 -6.94 -0.51 -7.97
C LYS A 197 -6.77 -0.19 -6.49
N ASN A 198 -5.94 0.79 -6.18
CA ASN A 198 -5.68 1.30 -4.84
C ASN A 198 -5.52 2.83 -4.88
N PRO A 199 -6.47 3.61 -4.34
CA PRO A 199 -6.38 5.06 -4.36
C PRO A 199 -5.20 5.60 -3.54
N LEU A 200 -4.68 4.83 -2.58
CA LEU A 200 -3.57 5.27 -1.74
C LEU A 200 -2.22 5.31 -2.47
N VAL A 201 -2.08 4.62 -3.62
CA VAL A 201 -0.83 4.67 -4.39
C VAL A 201 -0.74 5.86 -5.34
N ARG A 202 -1.82 6.64 -5.50
CA ARG A 202 -1.89 7.78 -6.42
C ARG A 202 -0.73 8.78 -6.27
N PRO A 203 -0.28 9.15 -5.06
CA PRO A 203 0.85 10.08 -4.90
C PRO A 203 2.20 9.53 -5.38
N PHE A 204 2.28 8.24 -5.73
CA PHE A 204 3.49 7.55 -6.20
C PHE A 204 3.36 7.12 -7.68
N ASN A 205 2.38 7.68 -8.39
CA ASN A 205 2.14 7.43 -9.80
C ASN A 205 2.68 8.57 -10.70
N ALA A 206 2.99 9.73 -10.11
CA ALA A 206 3.57 10.87 -10.81
C ALA A 206 5.10 10.74 -10.91
N ASN A 207 5.64 11.14 -12.05
CA ASN A 207 7.09 11.21 -12.31
C ASN A 207 7.74 12.33 -11.51
#